data_AF-A0A966YMV1-F1
#
_entry.id   AF-A0A966YMV1-F1
#
_cell.length_a   1.000
_cell.length_b   1.000
_cell.length_c   1.000
_cell.angle_alpha   90.00
_cell.angle_beta   90.00
_cell.angle_gamma   90.00
#
_symmetry.space_group_name_H-M   'P 1'
#
loop_
_entity.id
_entity.type
_entity.pdbx_description
1 polymer ?
#
loop_
_entity_poly.entity_id
_entity_poly.type
_entity_poly.pdbx_seq_one_letter_code
_entity_poly.pdbx_strand_id
1 'polypeptide(L)'
;MDVINEVLPTDPDRITEMMAEGPEGPIFMVNLLKFNERAEYADGRKTDLSGREAYGLYGQAVSQIIREYDGEVIFVGDVTFLSLGQVEELWDEVAIAKYPNRAALWAMSTSP
;
A
#
# COMPACT_ATOMS: atom_id res chain seq x y z
N MET A 1 -1.47 -18.91 9.33
CA MET A 1 -0.89 -18.16 8.21
C MET A 1 0.00 -17.12 8.85
N ASP A 2 1.29 -17.20 8.62
CA ASP A 2 2.23 -16.24 9.20
C ASP A 2 2.19 -14.99 8.31
N VAL A 3 1.82 -13.85 8.91
CA VAL A 3 1.84 -12.56 8.22
C VAL A 3 3.09 -11.82 8.68
N ILE A 4 3.97 -11.50 7.73
CA ILE A 4 5.14 -10.65 8.00
C ILE A 4 4.75 -9.23 7.60
N ASN A 5 4.76 -8.32 8.56
CA ASN A 5 4.51 -6.91 8.29
C ASN A 5 5.82 -6.23 7.86
N GLU A 6 5.82 -5.61 6.69
CA GLU A 6 6.95 -4.89 6.14
C GLU A 6 6.51 -3.50 5.67
N VAL A 7 7.27 -2.47 6.05
CA VAL A 7 7.04 -1.08 5.61
C VAL A 7 7.70 -0.81 4.27
N LEU A 8 8.78 -1.53 3.96
CA LEU A 8 9.54 -1.44 2.70
C LEU A 8 9.76 -2.85 2.17
N PRO A 9 9.84 -3.05 0.84
CA PRO A 9 10.25 -4.34 0.29
C PRO A 9 11.72 -4.58 0.64
N THR A 10 12.00 -5.36 1.69
CA THR A 10 13.38 -5.61 2.14
C THR A 10 14.00 -6.83 1.46
N ASP A 11 13.18 -7.74 0.94
CA ASP A 11 13.60 -8.92 0.20
C ASP A 11 13.93 -8.58 -1.27
N PRO A 12 15.18 -8.79 -1.74
CA PRO A 12 15.58 -8.56 -3.12
C PRO A 12 14.76 -9.34 -4.16
N ASP A 13 14.27 -10.54 -3.79
CA ASP A 13 13.45 -11.35 -4.69
C ASP A 13 12.10 -10.67 -4.94
N ARG A 14 11.52 -9.99 -3.92
CA ARG A 14 10.28 -9.22 -4.06
C ARG A 14 10.43 -8.01 -4.97
N ILE A 15 11.57 -7.32 -4.89
CA ILE A 15 11.88 -6.22 -5.81
C ILE A 15 11.98 -6.74 -7.24
N THR A 16 12.68 -7.86 -7.43
CA THR A 16 12.83 -8.52 -8.74
C THR A 16 11.48 -8.94 -9.32
N GLU A 17 10.60 -9.53 -8.50
CA GLU A 17 9.23 -9.90 -8.90
C GLU A 17 8.39 -8.68 -9.31
N MET A 18 8.52 -7.57 -8.59
CA MET A 18 7.81 -6.33 -8.90
C MET A 18 8.28 -5.69 -10.21
N MET A 19 9.57 -5.80 -10.55
CA MET A 19 10.15 -5.29 -11.81
C MET A 19 9.90 -6.20 -13.02
N ALA A 20 9.46 -7.44 -12.82
CA ALA A 20 9.15 -8.35 -13.92
C ALA A 20 7.93 -7.89 -14.74
N GLU A 21 7.79 -8.38 -15.97
CA GLU A 21 6.79 -7.95 -16.97
C GLU A 21 5.32 -8.10 -16.49
N GLY A 22 5.06 -9.01 -15.55
CA GLY A 22 3.72 -9.24 -15.00
C GLY A 22 2.79 -9.96 -15.98
N PRO A 23 1.52 -10.18 -15.59
CA PRO A 23 0.53 -10.77 -16.48
C PRO A 23 0.10 -9.78 -17.58
N GLU A 24 -0.47 -10.30 -18.67
CA GLU A 24 -1.14 -9.45 -19.66
C GLU A 24 -2.35 -8.73 -19.05
N GLY A 25 -2.49 -7.44 -19.34
CA GLY A 25 -3.58 -6.60 -18.85
C GLY A 25 -3.30 -5.92 -17.50
N PRO A 26 -4.32 -5.22 -16.94
CA PRO A 26 -4.13 -4.43 -15.74
C PRO A 26 -3.86 -5.31 -14.51
N ILE A 27 -3.05 -4.78 -13.60
CA ILE A 27 -2.76 -5.38 -12.30
C ILE A 27 -3.48 -4.62 -11.19
N PHE A 28 -3.76 -5.31 -10.09
CA PHE A 28 -4.40 -4.75 -8.91
C PHE A 28 -3.50 -4.99 -7.69
N MET A 29 -2.90 -3.92 -7.19
CA MET A 29 -2.09 -3.93 -5.98
C MET A 29 -3.02 -3.88 -4.77
N VAL A 30 -3.01 -4.94 -3.97
CA VAL A 30 -3.76 -5.04 -2.73
C VAL A 30 -2.88 -4.54 -1.58
N ASN A 31 -3.35 -3.52 -0.89
CA ASN A 31 -2.72 -2.98 0.31
C ASN A 31 -3.56 -3.39 1.52
N LEU A 32 -2.93 -4.08 2.46
CA LEU A 32 -3.53 -4.48 3.72
C LEU A 32 -2.87 -3.64 4.82
N LEU A 33 -3.61 -2.67 5.34
CA LEU A 33 -3.05 -1.57 6.12
C LEU A 33 -3.31 -1.77 7.60
N LYS A 34 -2.26 -1.65 8.40
CA LYS A 34 -2.32 -1.62 9.86
C LYS A 34 -1.65 -0.34 10.34
N PHE A 35 -2.34 0.46 11.15
CA PHE A 35 -1.87 1.77 11.57
C PHE A 35 -1.32 1.72 12.99
N ASN A 36 -0.19 2.41 13.19
CA ASN A 36 0.28 2.71 14.54
C ASN A 36 -0.70 3.66 15.25
N GLU A 37 -0.80 3.55 16.58
CA GLU A 37 -1.59 4.48 17.39
C GLU A 37 -1.15 5.94 17.19
N ARG A 38 0.17 6.16 17.06
CA ARG A 38 0.79 7.45 16.73
C ARG A 38 1.70 7.31 15.52
N ALA A 39 1.73 8.31 14.66
CA ALA A 39 2.61 8.32 13.51
C ALA A 39 4.08 8.39 13.94
N GLU A 40 4.91 7.60 13.27
CA GLU A 40 6.36 7.58 13.46
C GLU A 40 7.02 8.05 12.18
N TYR A 41 7.90 9.04 12.28
CA TYR A 41 8.63 9.60 11.15
C TYR A 41 10.11 9.25 11.29
N ALA A 42 10.75 8.85 10.20
CA ALA A 42 12.14 8.42 10.20
C ALA A 42 13.13 9.51 10.65
N ASP A 43 12.78 10.79 10.51
CA ASP A 43 13.58 11.92 10.98
C ASP A 43 13.38 12.24 12.48
N GLY A 44 12.54 11.47 13.17
CA GLY A 44 12.27 11.62 14.59
C GLY A 44 11.45 12.86 14.96
N ARG A 45 10.84 13.55 13.99
CA ARG A 45 9.98 14.71 14.30
C ARG A 45 8.83 14.28 15.21
N LYS A 46 8.52 15.12 16.20
CA LYS A 46 7.33 14.91 17.04
C LYS A 46 6.07 15.23 16.26
N THR A 47 5.02 14.47 16.54
CA THR A 47 3.72 14.61 15.89
C THR A 47 2.60 14.25 16.87
N ASP A 48 1.46 14.90 16.70
CA ASP A 48 0.21 14.54 17.36
C ASP A 48 -0.73 13.73 16.46
N LEU A 49 -0.31 13.47 15.21
CA LEU A 49 -1.06 12.63 14.28
C LEU A 49 -1.01 11.16 14.70
N SER A 50 -2.16 10.50 14.61
CA SER A 50 -2.25 9.04 14.55
C SER A 50 -1.65 8.48 13.26
N GLY A 51 -1.35 7.17 13.24
CA GLY A 51 -0.87 6.52 12.02
C GLY A 51 -1.87 6.64 10.87
N ARG A 52 -3.18 6.56 11.16
CA ARG A 52 -4.24 6.72 10.16
C ARG A 52 -4.29 8.13 9.58
N GLU A 53 -4.14 9.17 10.39
CA GLU A 53 -4.12 10.55 9.91
C GLU A 53 -2.89 10.82 9.04
N ALA A 54 -1.72 10.34 9.44
CA ALA A 54 -0.51 10.44 8.64
C ALA A 54 -0.65 9.69 7.30
N TYR A 55 -1.23 8.49 7.32
CA TYR A 55 -1.53 7.74 6.11
C TYR A 55 -2.55 8.46 5.22
N GLY A 56 -3.55 9.13 5.78
CA GLY A 56 -4.52 9.93 5.03
C GLY A 56 -3.86 11.06 4.24
N LEU A 57 -2.86 11.75 4.83
CA LEU A 57 -2.07 12.76 4.12
C LEU A 57 -1.28 12.15 2.95
N TYR A 58 -0.63 11.01 3.19
CA TYR A 58 0.06 10.25 2.15
C TYR A 58 -0.88 9.81 1.02
N GLY A 59 -2.03 9.23 1.36
CA GLY A 59 -3.03 8.74 0.41
C GLY A 59 -3.60 9.86 -0.46
N GLN A 60 -3.82 11.05 0.09
CA GLN A 60 -4.25 12.22 -0.69
C GLN A 60 -3.24 12.59 -1.77
N ALA A 61 -1.95 12.68 -1.41
CA ALA A 61 -0.89 12.99 -2.38
C ALA A 61 -0.75 11.88 -3.44
N VAL A 62 -0.69 10.61 -3.00
CA VAL A 62 -0.55 9.46 -3.91
C VAL A 62 -1.73 9.33 -4.86
N SER A 63 -2.96 9.61 -4.41
CA SER A 63 -4.14 9.56 -5.26
C SER A 63 -4.06 10.51 -6.46
N GLN A 64 -3.26 11.57 -6.37
CA GLN A 64 -3.02 12.49 -7.48
C GLN A 64 -1.93 11.94 -8.41
N ILE A 65 -0.79 11.54 -7.84
CA ILE A 65 0.36 11.00 -8.57
C ILE A 65 -0.02 9.77 -9.39
N ILE A 66 -0.81 8.86 -8.82
CA ILE A 66 -1.15 7.58 -9.48
C ILE A 66 -1.77 7.77 -10.87
N ARG A 67 -2.50 8.87 -11.09
CA ARG A 67 -3.15 9.19 -12.36
C ARG A 67 -2.15 9.57 -13.46
N GLU A 68 -0.98 10.09 -13.09
CA GLU A 68 0.10 10.43 -14.03
C GLU A 68 0.75 9.17 -14.64
N TYR A 69 0.53 8.01 -14.00
CA TYR A 69 1.04 6.70 -14.41
C TYR A 69 -0.08 5.77 -14.91
N ASP A 70 -1.20 6.34 -15.38
CA ASP A 70 -2.40 5.62 -15.84
C ASP A 70 -2.99 4.65 -14.79
N GLY A 71 -2.66 4.88 -13.50
CA GLY A 71 -3.18 4.12 -12.39
C GLY A 71 -4.40 4.78 -11.75
N GLU A 72 -5.11 4.00 -10.94
CA GLU A 72 -6.38 4.40 -10.35
C GLU A 72 -6.56 3.73 -8.98
N VAL A 73 -7.04 4.48 -7.98
CA VAL A 73 -7.50 3.89 -6.72
C VAL A 73 -8.94 3.39 -6.93
N ILE A 74 -9.13 2.08 -6.86
CA ILE A 74 -10.40 1.40 -7.19
C ILE A 74 -11.27 1.18 -5.94
N PHE A 75 -10.62 0.95 -4.79
CA PHE A 75 -11.31 0.64 -3.55
C PHE A 75 -10.49 1.11 -2.36
N VAL A 76 -11.17 1.66 -1.36
CA VAL A 76 -10.65 1.91 -0.02
C VAL A 76 -11.79 1.61 0.96
N GLY A 77 -11.50 0.87 2.03
CA GLY A 77 -12.52 0.60 3.05
C GLY A 77 -11.95 -0.02 4.32
N ASP A 78 -12.59 0.30 5.44
CA ASP A 78 -12.27 -0.28 6.74
C ASP A 78 -12.56 -1.78 6.75
N VAL A 79 -11.64 -2.55 7.35
CA VAL A 79 -11.82 -4.00 7.53
C VAL A 79 -12.44 -4.22 8.90
N THR A 80 -13.71 -4.62 8.94
CA THR A 80 -14.44 -4.80 10.20
C THR A 80 -14.60 -6.25 10.62
N PHE A 81 -14.53 -7.19 9.67
CA PHE A 81 -14.81 -8.61 9.91
C PHE A 81 -14.37 -9.49 8.71
N LEU A 82 -14.03 -10.76 8.99
CA LEU A 82 -13.85 -11.80 7.97
C LEU A 82 -14.94 -12.86 8.10
N SER A 83 -15.76 -13.03 7.06
CA SER A 83 -16.78 -14.09 7.06
C SER A 83 -16.19 -15.49 6.95
N LEU A 84 -15.00 -15.62 6.38
CA LEU A 84 -14.26 -16.85 6.19
C LEU A 84 -12.76 -16.59 6.37
N GLY A 85 -12.05 -17.53 6.97
CA GLY A 85 -10.64 -17.38 7.33
C GLY A 85 -10.44 -16.92 8.78
N GLN A 86 -9.23 -17.07 9.28
CA GLN A 86 -8.82 -16.66 10.63
C GLN A 86 -7.42 -16.07 10.54
N VAL A 87 -7.24 -14.92 11.19
CA VAL A 87 -5.95 -14.24 11.37
C VAL A 87 -5.82 -13.86 12.84
N GLU A 88 -4.59 -13.70 13.32
CA GLU A 88 -4.34 -13.26 14.70
C GLU A 88 -4.87 -11.83 14.91
N GLU A 89 -4.64 -10.96 13.94
CA GLU A 89 -5.08 -9.58 13.96
C GLU A 89 -5.62 -9.15 12.59
N LEU A 90 -6.70 -8.39 12.59
CA LEU A 90 -7.24 -7.78 11.38
C LEU A 90 -6.43 -6.54 11.01
N TRP A 91 -6.26 -6.33 9.71
CA TRP A 91 -5.92 -5.02 9.16
C TRP A 91 -7.02 -4.01 9.51
N ASP A 92 -6.66 -2.74 9.55
CA ASP A 92 -7.60 -1.66 9.86
C ASP A 92 -8.31 -1.16 8.59
N GLU A 93 -7.61 -1.19 7.45
CA GLU A 93 -8.11 -0.74 6.15
C GLU A 93 -7.53 -1.59 5.01
N VAL A 94 -8.29 -1.74 3.92
CA VAL A 94 -7.81 -2.29 2.67
C VAL A 94 -7.92 -1.24 1.57
N ALA A 95 -6.89 -1.14 0.74
CA ALA A 95 -6.89 -0.29 -0.45
C ALA A 95 -6.45 -1.09 -1.69
N ILE A 96 -7.13 -0.87 -2.81
CA ILE A 96 -6.82 -1.53 -4.08
C ILE A 96 -6.50 -0.45 -5.11
N ALA A 97 -5.27 -0.48 -5.61
CA ALA A 97 -4.80 0.38 -6.69
C ALA A 97 -4.63 -0.45 -7.98
N LYS A 98 -5.21 0.03 -9.08
CA LYS A 98 -5.06 -0.54 -10.41
C LYS A 98 -3.95 0.18 -11.16
N TYR A 99 -3.16 -0.59 -11.90
CA TYR A 99 -2.16 -0.09 -12.84
C TYR A 99 -2.30 -0.82 -14.18
N PRO A 100 -1.91 -0.22 -15.31
CA PRO A 100 -1.98 -0.88 -16.61
C PRO A 100 -1.04 -2.09 -16.73
N ASN A 101 0.08 -2.10 -16.01
CA ASN A 101 1.06 -3.19 -15.94
C ASN A 101 2.02 -2.97 -14.74
N ARG A 102 2.93 -3.93 -14.48
CA ARG A 102 3.93 -3.83 -13.40
C ARG A 102 4.94 -2.69 -13.59
N ALA A 103 5.29 -2.37 -14.84
CA ALA A 103 6.23 -1.29 -15.12
C ALA A 103 5.68 0.08 -14.69
N ALA A 104 4.37 0.33 -14.86
CA ALA A 104 3.72 1.55 -14.38
C ALA A 104 3.71 1.66 -12.86
N LEU A 105 3.39 0.56 -12.15
CA LEU A 105 3.49 0.49 -10.68
C LEU A 105 4.91 0.80 -10.21
N TRP A 106 5.91 0.19 -10.84
CA TRP A 106 7.31 0.42 -10.49
C TRP A 106 7.74 1.86 -10.73
N ALA A 107 7.44 2.39 -11.93
CA ALA A 107 7.77 3.76 -12.30
C ALA A 107 7.17 4.79 -11.33
N MET A 108 5.92 4.59 -10.90
CA MET A 108 5.25 5.42 -9.90
C MET A 108 5.90 5.27 -8.51
N SER A 109 6.17 4.04 -8.08
CA SER A 109 6.79 3.76 -6.76
C SER A 109 8.19 4.36 -6.61
N THR A 110 8.90 4.57 -7.72
CA THR A 110 10.24 5.16 -7.76
C THR A 110 10.27 6.60 -8.24
N SER A 111 9.09 7.24 -8.40
CA SER A 111 9.03 8.64 -8.81
C SER A 111 9.63 9.56 -7.73
N PRO A 112 10.26 10.68 -8.11
CA PRO A 112 10.79 11.66 -7.15
C PRO A 112 9.74 12.27 -6.22
#